data_AF-A0A8S7NVD5-F1
#
_entry.id   AF-A0A8S7NVD5-F1
#
_cell.length_a   1.000
_cell.length_b   1.000
_cell.length_c   1.000
_cell.angle_alpha   90.00
_cell.angle_beta   90.00
_cell.angle_gamma   90.00
#
_symmetry.space_group_name_H-M   'P 1'
#
loop_
_entity.id
_entity.type
_entity.pdbx_description
1 polymer ?
#
loop_
_entity_poly.entity_id
_entity_poly.type
_entity_poly.pdbx_seq_one_letter_code
_entity_poly.pdbx_strand_id
1 'polypeptide(L)'
;MAPDTVKDNSEVTAVAKDPAGNESAPVTVTSKTDGVSDAPVLTIPEAADSVNAEELKDGVQAEVTLPAGTVEGAVITLTVTHPDQSTENVTHNVTGDEVTAGKVSMDIPED
;
A
#
# COMPACT_ATOMS: atom_id res chain seq x y z
N MET A 1 -2.22 -31.27 9.41
CA MET A 1 -1.80 -30.03 10.08
C MET A 1 -1.29 -29.11 8.99
N ALA A 2 -1.95 -27.99 8.73
CA ALA A 2 -1.32 -26.95 7.91
C ALA A 2 -0.10 -26.43 8.69
N PRO A 3 1.03 -26.12 8.04
CA PRO A 3 2.14 -25.49 8.75
C PRO A 3 1.64 -24.19 9.40
N ASP A 4 2.04 -23.92 10.64
CA ASP A 4 1.90 -22.61 11.26
C ASP A 4 2.69 -21.61 10.41
N THR A 5 2.05 -20.99 9.43
CA THR A 5 2.68 -19.97 8.59
C THR A 5 2.59 -18.65 9.31
N VAL A 6 3.75 -18.10 9.66
CA VAL A 6 3.88 -16.70 10.09
C VAL A 6 3.43 -15.82 8.93
N LYS A 7 2.55 -14.86 9.18
CA LYS A 7 2.10 -13.92 8.16
C LYS A 7 3.19 -12.89 7.88
N ASP A 8 3.20 -12.35 6.67
CA ASP A 8 4.03 -11.21 6.30
C ASP A 8 3.88 -10.07 7.30
N ASN A 9 4.98 -9.35 7.53
CA ASN A 9 5.07 -8.24 8.48
C ASN A 9 4.73 -8.60 9.94
N SER A 10 4.61 -9.88 10.29
CA SER A 10 4.41 -10.31 11.67
C SER A 10 5.74 -10.37 12.43
N GLU A 11 5.73 -9.89 13.67
CA GLU A 11 6.85 -10.01 14.59
C GLU A 11 6.90 -11.40 15.22
N VAL A 12 8.10 -11.97 15.27
CA VAL A 12 8.40 -13.21 15.98
C VAL A 12 9.37 -12.89 17.12
N THR A 13 8.98 -13.24 18.35
CA THR A 13 9.80 -13.06 19.55
C THR A 13 10.33 -14.39 20.05
N ALA A 14 11.63 -14.45 20.34
CA ALA A 14 12.28 -15.61 20.95
C ALA A 14 12.94 -15.25 22.29
N VAL A 15 12.77 -16.13 23.28
CA VAL A 15 13.42 -16.07 24.60
C VAL A 15 14.00 -17.45 24.90
N ALA A 16 15.26 -17.51 25.31
CA ALA A 16 15.91 -18.75 25.74
C ALA A 16 15.90 -18.85 27.27
N LYS A 17 15.65 -20.04 27.80
CA LYS A 17 15.68 -20.33 29.23
C LYS A 17 16.57 -21.53 29.53
N ASP A 18 17.49 -21.39 30.48
CA ASP A 18 18.33 -22.50 30.92
C ASP A 18 17.59 -23.40 31.95
N PRO A 19 18.08 -24.61 32.27
CA PRO A 19 17.44 -25.48 33.27
C PRO A 19 17.38 -24.89 34.69
N ALA A 20 18.23 -23.91 35.00
CA ALA A 20 18.22 -23.18 36.28
C ALA A 20 17.18 -22.06 36.31
N GLY A 21 16.55 -21.77 35.16
CA GLY A 21 15.49 -20.79 35.00
C GLY A 21 15.95 -19.39 34.60
N ASN A 22 17.22 -19.19 34.26
CA ASN A 22 17.71 -17.90 33.77
C ASN A 22 17.23 -17.67 32.33
N GLU A 23 16.75 -16.47 32.04
CA GLU A 23 16.21 -16.11 30.73
C GLU A 23 17.14 -15.13 29.99
N SER A 24 17.21 -15.26 28.66
CA SER A 24 17.85 -14.26 27.81
C SER A 24 16.98 -12.99 27.73
N ALA A 25 17.57 -11.89 27.25
CA ALA A 25 16.76 -10.81 26.71
C ALA A 25 15.94 -11.34 25.51
N PRO A 26 14.72 -10.80 25.26
CA PRO A 26 13.95 -11.15 24.08
C PRO A 26 14.67 -10.67 22.81
N VAL A 27 14.60 -11.48 21.76
CA VAL A 27 15.02 -11.11 20.41
C VAL A 27 13.80 -11.11 19.52
N THR A 28 13.60 -10.04 18.77
CA THR A 28 12.49 -9.87 17.84
C THR A 28 13.00 -9.84 16.40
N VAL A 29 12.27 -10.50 15.51
CA VAL A 29 12.53 -10.49 14.06
C VAL A 29 11.19 -10.32 13.34
N THR A 30 11.12 -9.37 12.42
CA THR A 30 9.96 -9.18 11.55
C THR A 30 10.07 -10.10 10.34
N SER A 31 8.99 -10.80 10.02
CA SER A 31 8.91 -11.64 8.82
C SER A 31 8.96 -10.77 7.57
N LYS A 32 9.71 -11.22 6.56
CA LYS A 32 9.75 -10.55 5.26
C LYS A 32 8.39 -10.64 4.57
N THR A 33 8.17 -9.73 3.63
CA THR A 33 6.99 -9.74 2.79
C THR A 33 7.30 -10.40 1.47
N ASP A 34 6.28 -10.98 0.85
CA ASP A 34 6.35 -11.36 -0.55
C ASP A 34 6.61 -10.11 -1.41
N GLY A 35 7.29 -10.30 -2.54
CA GLY A 35 7.47 -9.23 -3.51
C GLY A 35 6.15 -8.86 -4.18
N VAL A 36 6.01 -7.59 -4.58
CA VAL A 36 4.86 -7.14 -5.37
C VAL A 36 4.95 -7.75 -6.77
N SER A 37 4.04 -8.66 -7.11
CA SER A 37 4.07 -9.38 -8.38
C SER A 37 3.15 -8.79 -9.46
N ASP A 38 2.13 -8.04 -9.04
CA ASP A 38 1.11 -7.48 -9.95
C ASP A 38 1.21 -5.96 -10.02
N ALA A 39 0.73 -5.39 -11.13
CA ALA A 39 0.59 -3.95 -11.26
C ALA A 39 -0.62 -3.44 -10.45
N PRO A 40 -0.55 -2.22 -9.89
CA PRO A 40 -1.73 -1.59 -9.31
C PRO A 40 -2.79 -1.34 -10.38
N VAL A 41 -4.06 -1.39 -9.97
CA VAL A 41 -5.21 -1.08 -10.84
C VAL A 41 -5.78 0.27 -10.42
N LEU A 42 -5.89 1.20 -11.35
CA LEU A 42 -6.50 2.51 -11.13
C LEU A 42 -7.94 2.52 -11.67
N THR A 43 -8.86 3.00 -10.85
CA THR A 43 -10.27 3.24 -11.22
C THR A 43 -10.65 4.67 -10.85
N ILE A 44 -11.42 5.32 -11.71
CA ILE A 44 -11.93 6.68 -11.49
C ILE A 44 -13.45 6.58 -11.64
N PRO A 45 -14.21 6.44 -10.54
CA PRO A 45 -15.64 6.12 -10.61
C PRO A 45 -16.48 7.15 -11.37
N GLU A 46 -16.03 8.41 -11.37
CA GLU A 46 -16.72 9.53 -12.02
C GLU A 46 -16.43 9.60 -13.52
N ALA A 47 -15.31 9.04 -13.99
CA ALA A 47 -14.94 9.08 -15.38
C ALA A 47 -15.57 7.91 -16.16
N ALA A 48 -16.55 8.21 -17.03
CA ALA A 48 -17.12 7.21 -17.93
C ALA A 48 -16.15 6.76 -19.04
N ASP A 49 -15.26 7.66 -19.49
CA ASP A 49 -14.26 7.40 -20.54
C ASP A 49 -12.94 8.17 -20.30
N SER A 50 -13.01 9.42 -19.81
CA SER A 50 -11.85 10.27 -19.50
C SER A 50 -12.27 11.39 -18.54
N VAL A 51 -11.33 11.90 -17.76
CA VAL A 51 -11.55 13.09 -16.92
C VAL A 51 -11.63 14.32 -17.82
N ASN A 52 -12.71 15.07 -17.73
CA ASN A 52 -12.91 16.31 -18.48
C ASN A 52 -12.61 17.55 -17.61
N ALA A 53 -12.55 18.72 -18.25
CA ALA A 53 -12.21 19.98 -17.58
C ALA A 53 -13.29 20.47 -16.60
N GLU A 54 -14.52 19.96 -16.67
CA GLU A 54 -15.57 20.27 -15.71
C GLU A 54 -15.39 19.43 -14.43
N GLU A 55 -15.05 18.15 -14.58
CA GLU A 55 -14.78 17.21 -13.48
C GLU A 55 -13.47 17.54 -12.74
N LEU A 56 -12.49 18.13 -13.42
CA LEU A 56 -11.23 18.50 -12.79
C LEU A 56 -11.36 19.76 -11.90
N LYS A 57 -12.42 20.56 -12.05
CA LYS A 57 -12.59 21.85 -11.32
C LYS A 57 -12.91 21.69 -9.84
N ASP A 58 -13.49 20.57 -9.44
CA ASP A 58 -13.77 20.22 -8.04
C ASP A 58 -12.83 19.13 -7.52
N GLY A 59 -11.84 18.73 -8.32
CA GLY A 59 -10.99 17.57 -8.08
C GLY A 59 -11.71 16.26 -8.38
N VAL A 60 -10.94 15.24 -8.77
CA VAL A 60 -11.52 13.93 -9.14
C VAL A 60 -11.04 12.85 -8.18
N GLN A 61 -11.96 12.04 -7.67
CA GLN A 61 -11.57 10.91 -6.83
C GLN A 61 -11.10 9.72 -7.67
N ALA A 62 -9.90 9.23 -7.36
CA ALA A 62 -9.32 8.01 -7.90
C ALA A 62 -9.22 6.93 -6.81
N GLU A 63 -9.53 5.68 -7.16
CA GLU A 63 -9.29 4.51 -6.31
C GLU A 63 -8.23 3.62 -6.95
N VAL A 64 -7.14 3.38 -6.22
CA VAL A 64 -6.04 2.49 -6.59
C VAL A 64 -6.18 1.20 -5.81
N THR A 65 -6.38 0.08 -6.51
CA THR A 65 -6.32 -1.26 -5.91
C THR A 65 -4.87 -1.67 -5.73
N LEU A 66 -4.52 -2.08 -4.51
CA LEU A 66 -3.17 -2.49 -4.15
C LEU A 66 -2.92 -3.94 -4.59
N PRO A 67 -1.79 -4.21 -5.29
CA PRO A 67 -1.41 -5.57 -5.61
C PRO A 67 -1.04 -6.37 -4.35
N ALA A 68 -1.13 -7.70 -4.43
CA ALA A 68 -0.70 -8.58 -3.35
C ALA A 68 0.79 -8.36 -3.03
N GLY A 69 1.14 -8.42 -1.74
CA GLY A 69 2.49 -8.11 -1.27
C GLY A 69 2.78 -6.62 -1.05
N THR A 70 1.82 -5.72 -1.30
CA THR A 70 1.96 -4.31 -0.90
C THR A 70 2.04 -4.20 0.62
N VAL A 71 2.95 -3.38 1.11
CA VAL A 71 3.22 -3.20 2.54
C VAL A 71 3.03 -1.75 2.96
N GLU A 72 2.86 -1.53 4.25
CA GLU A 72 2.86 -0.20 4.83
C GLU A 72 4.19 0.50 4.50
N GLY A 73 4.11 1.78 4.14
CA GLY A 73 5.22 2.58 3.67
C GLY A 73 5.55 2.41 2.18
N ALA A 74 4.87 1.52 1.45
CA ALA A 74 4.97 1.48 -0.01
C ALA A 74 4.56 2.83 -0.61
N VAL A 75 5.19 3.21 -1.72
CA VAL A 75 4.91 4.48 -2.40
C VAL A 75 4.11 4.22 -3.66
N ILE A 76 2.96 4.87 -3.76
CA ILE A 76 2.18 4.94 -4.99
C ILE A 76 2.47 6.29 -5.63
N THR A 77 2.70 6.27 -6.95
CA THR A 77 2.85 7.48 -7.75
C THR A 77 1.74 7.49 -8.80
N LEU A 78 0.86 8.49 -8.72
CA LEU A 78 -0.13 8.78 -9.74
C LEU A 78 0.41 9.87 -10.65
N THR A 79 0.51 9.57 -11.95
CA THR A 79 0.92 10.53 -12.97
C THR A 79 -0.31 11.09 -13.66
N VAL A 80 -0.55 12.39 -13.50
CA VAL A 80 -1.59 13.13 -14.20
C VAL A 80 -0.97 13.73 -15.45
N THR A 81 -1.61 13.58 -16.61
CA THR A 81 -1.15 14.19 -17.87
C THR A 81 -2.21 15.18 -18.35
N HIS A 82 -1.82 16.45 -18.44
CA HIS A 82 -2.71 17.53 -18.87
C HIS A 82 -2.83 17.54 -20.41
N PRO A 83 -3.86 18.20 -20.98
CA PRO A 83 -4.03 18.31 -22.43
C PRO A 83 -2.86 18.96 -23.17
N ASP A 84 -2.06 19.79 -22.49
CA ASP A 84 -0.84 20.42 -23.03
C ASP A 84 0.38 19.47 -23.02
N GLN A 85 0.20 18.22 -22.59
CA GLN A 85 1.21 17.16 -22.40
C GLN A 85 2.16 17.39 -21.24
N SER A 86 1.94 18.40 -20.40
CA SER A 86 2.62 18.50 -19.11
C SER A 86 2.14 17.39 -18.18
N THR A 87 3.00 17.02 -17.22
CA THR A 87 2.69 15.96 -16.26
C THR A 87 2.89 16.42 -14.84
N GLU A 88 1.96 16.07 -13.96
CA GLU A 88 2.07 16.21 -12.51
C GLU A 88 2.17 14.83 -11.85
N ASN A 89 2.87 14.75 -10.72
CA ASN A 89 2.99 13.52 -9.94
C ASN A 89 2.42 13.73 -8.54
N VAL A 90 1.40 12.94 -8.22
CA VAL A 90 0.83 12.85 -6.88
C VAL A 90 1.39 11.59 -6.23
N THR A 91 2.03 11.72 -5.09
CA THR A 91 2.59 10.59 -4.35
C THR A 91 1.84 10.33 -3.05
N HIS A 92 1.72 9.06 -2.70
CA HIS A 92 1.10 8.63 -1.44
C HIS A 92 1.89 7.49 -0.81
N ASN A 93 2.03 7.56 0.51
CA ASN A 93 2.59 6.48 1.31
C ASN A 93 1.46 5.62 1.86
N VAL A 94 1.45 4.34 1.47
CA VAL A 94 0.45 3.37 1.90
C VAL A 94 0.53 3.18 3.41
N THR A 95 -0.61 3.25 4.07
CA THR A 95 -0.78 2.99 5.50
C THR A 95 -1.14 1.51 5.76
N GLY A 96 -0.95 1.02 6.99
CA GLY A 96 -1.32 -0.34 7.35
C GLY A 96 -2.83 -0.64 7.18
N ASP A 97 -3.68 0.36 7.36
CA ASP A 97 -5.13 0.25 7.15
C ASP A 97 -5.46 0.07 5.66
N GLU A 98 -4.75 0.76 4.76
CA GLU A 98 -4.93 0.63 3.32
C GLU A 98 -4.42 -0.71 2.78
N VAL A 99 -3.32 -1.24 3.32
CA VAL A 99 -2.88 -2.61 3.03
C VAL A 99 -3.96 -3.61 3.42
N THR A 100 -4.56 -3.43 4.60
CA THR A 100 -5.64 -4.29 5.10
C THR A 100 -6.89 -4.16 4.23
N ALA A 101 -7.23 -2.96 3.78
CA ALA A 101 -8.33 -2.70 2.86
C ALA A 101 -8.05 -3.19 1.42
N GLY A 102 -6.77 -3.34 1.05
CA GLY A 102 -6.33 -3.69 -0.30
C GLY A 102 -6.49 -2.58 -1.32
N LYS A 103 -6.72 -1.33 -0.86
CA LYS A 103 -7.01 -0.19 -1.73
C LYS A 103 -6.70 1.16 -1.08
N VAL A 104 -6.49 2.16 -1.93
CA VAL A 104 -6.18 3.54 -1.57
C VAL A 104 -7.08 4.47 -2.36
N SER A 105 -7.63 5.50 -1.70
CA SER A 105 -8.31 6.60 -2.37
C SER A 105 -7.35 7.78 -2.48
N MET A 106 -7.22 8.34 -3.68
CA MET A 106 -6.42 9.52 -3.97
C MET A 106 -7.28 10.58 -4.64
N ASP A 107 -7.01 11.83 -4.32
CA ASP A 107 -7.61 12.96 -5.01
C ASP A 107 -6.67 13.42 -6.13
N ILE A 108 -7.22 13.54 -7.34
CA ILE A 108 -6.56 14.19 -8.47
C ILE A 108 -6.72 15.70 -8.25
N PRO A 109 -5.62 16.46 -8.20
CA PRO A 109 -5.67 17.90 -7.92
C PRO A 109 -6.45 18.65 -8.99
N GLU A 110 -7.06 19.76 -8.58
CA GLU A 110 -7.62 20.76 -9.49
C GLU A 110 -6.51 21.43 -10.31
N ASP A 111 -6.85 21.87 -11.54
CA ASP A 111 -5.95 22.59 -12.47
C ASP A 111 -5.87 24.10 -12.16
#